data_AF-A0A7T1GPN7-F1
#
_entry.id   AF-A0A7T1GPN7-F1
#
_cell.length_a   1.000
_cell.length_b   1.000
_cell.length_c   1.000
_cell.angle_alpha   90.00
_cell.angle_beta   90.00
_cell.angle_gamma   90.00
#
_symmetry.space_group_name_H-M   'P 1'
#
loop_
_entity.id
_entity.type
_entity.pdbx_description
1 polymer ?
#
loop_
_entity_poly.entity_id
_entity_poly.type
_entity_poly.pdbx_seq_one_letter_code
_entity_poly.pdbx_strand_id
1 'polypeptide(L)'
;MSESDDAHWMREAIAQAHAAQQAGEVPVGAVLVRDGQVIATGRNAPIAGHDPTAHAEMAALRAGAAQLSNYRLDGCTLYVTLEPCAMCSGAMLHARLPRVVYGAADAKTGAAGSVVNLFAEPRLNHQTAVQGGVLADECGALLSDFFRDRRRFQRAQQLAAHPLRQDALRTPDAAFAHLGGPAPHYVSDLPALAGLRLHYLDEGPRDAARTWLLLHASPGWSHGWQPMLAAFAQAGHRVVAPDLIGFGRSDKPKKEAAHRLDWHRQVLAELVQRLALRGVVQVAQPGAPLLPDAASAPLVRVLHVRGGAPCDAAPFPDAGHRAGPRAFARFADADAAPLLTVPDASAASALRAMEYFTRYA
;
A
#
# COMPACT_ATOMS: atom_id res chain seq x y z
N MET A 1 2.84 13.73 43.76
CA MET A 1 1.69 13.12 43.06
C MET A 1 1.81 11.62 43.18
N SER A 2 0.73 10.94 43.53
CA SER A 2 0.67 9.49 43.67
C SER A 2 0.35 8.82 42.33
N GLU A 3 0.53 7.50 42.20
CA GLU A 3 0.09 6.72 41.01
C GLU A 3 -1.40 6.91 40.71
N SER A 4 -2.23 7.17 41.74
CA SER A 4 -3.65 7.48 41.59
C SER A 4 -3.89 8.80 40.84
N ASP A 5 -2.98 9.77 40.97
CA ASP A 5 -3.11 11.07 40.28
C ASP A 5 -2.73 10.94 38.80
N ASP A 6 -1.71 10.13 38.49
CA ASP A 6 -1.24 9.95 37.11
C ASP A 6 -2.30 9.28 36.23
N ALA A 7 -2.99 8.25 36.77
CA ALA A 7 -4.08 7.60 36.07
C ALA A 7 -5.27 8.54 35.81
N HIS A 8 -5.54 9.49 36.73
CA HIS A 8 -6.56 10.51 36.53
C HIS A 8 -6.22 11.42 35.33
N TRP A 9 -5.02 11.99 35.30
CA TRP A 9 -4.61 12.88 34.21
C TRP A 9 -4.42 12.16 32.88
N MET A 10 -4.02 10.88 32.91
CA MET A 10 -3.96 10.08 31.69
C MET A 10 -5.36 9.86 31.08
N ARG A 11 -6.42 9.74 31.88
CA ARG A 11 -7.79 9.67 31.35
C ARG A 11 -8.22 10.98 30.68
N GLU A 12 -7.79 12.13 31.19
CA GLU A 12 -7.99 13.42 30.53
C GLU A 12 -7.23 13.50 29.20
N ALA A 13 -6.01 12.96 29.13
CA ALA A 13 -5.28 12.81 27.86
C ALA A 13 -5.99 11.85 26.88
N ILE A 14 -6.55 10.75 27.37
CA ILE A 14 -7.39 9.82 26.59
C ILE A 14 -8.63 10.54 26.02
N ALA A 15 -9.26 11.43 26.77
CA ALA A 15 -10.37 12.24 26.26
C ALA A 15 -9.94 13.11 25.07
N GLN A 16 -8.73 13.69 25.11
CA GLN A 16 -8.17 14.43 23.97
C GLN A 16 -7.83 13.53 22.78
N ALA A 17 -7.35 12.31 23.03
CA ALA A 17 -7.10 11.30 21.99
C ALA A 17 -8.39 10.90 21.26
N HIS A 18 -9.50 10.73 21.99
CA HIS A 18 -10.81 10.50 21.39
C HIS A 18 -11.27 11.69 20.53
N ALA A 19 -11.01 12.93 20.96
CA ALA A 19 -11.32 14.10 20.16
C ALA A 19 -10.51 14.15 18.84
N ALA A 20 -9.24 13.75 18.86
CA ALA A 20 -8.45 13.57 17.63
C ALA A 20 -9.05 12.48 16.73
N GLN A 21 -9.43 11.34 17.31
CA GLN A 21 -10.06 10.24 16.58
C GLN A 21 -11.34 10.68 15.85
N GLN A 22 -12.21 11.43 16.53
CA GLN A 22 -13.46 11.96 15.97
C GLN A 22 -13.20 12.95 14.82
N ALA A 23 -12.06 13.64 14.84
CA ALA A 23 -11.60 14.50 13.75
C ALA A 23 -10.89 13.75 12.60
N GLY A 24 -10.80 12.41 12.67
CA GLY A 24 -10.13 11.59 11.66
C GLY A 24 -8.60 11.55 11.78
N GLU A 25 -8.06 12.05 12.89
CA GLU A 25 -6.64 12.09 13.20
C GLU A 25 -6.21 10.85 14.00
N VAL A 26 -4.90 10.56 14.01
CA VAL A 26 -4.35 9.50 14.87
C VAL A 26 -4.67 9.83 16.34
N PRO A 27 -5.24 8.90 17.14
CA PRO A 27 -5.76 9.18 18.47
C PRO A 27 -4.64 9.30 19.51
N VAL A 28 -3.97 10.45 19.50
CA VAL A 28 -3.01 10.84 20.53
C VAL A 28 -3.49 12.13 21.17
N GLY A 29 -3.49 12.14 22.50
CA GLY A 29 -3.91 13.26 23.32
C GLY A 29 -2.90 13.54 24.41
N ALA A 30 -2.86 14.79 24.85
CA ALA A 30 -1.96 15.25 25.89
C ALA A 30 -2.63 16.29 26.78
N VAL A 31 -2.27 16.30 28.06
CA VAL A 31 -2.65 17.34 29.02
C VAL A 31 -1.44 17.80 29.82
N LEU A 32 -1.32 19.10 30.00
CA LEU A 32 -0.27 19.74 30.78
C LEU A 32 -0.87 20.21 32.11
N VAL A 33 -0.31 19.71 33.20
CA VAL A 33 -0.82 19.91 34.56
C VAL A 33 0.18 20.72 35.37
N ARG A 34 -0.29 21.68 36.15
CA ARG A 34 0.50 22.44 37.13
C ARG A 34 -0.32 22.62 38.39
N ASP A 35 0.28 22.41 39.56
CA ASP A 35 -0.36 22.59 40.86
C ASP A 35 -1.72 21.85 40.99
N GLY A 36 -1.80 20.65 40.40
CA GLY A 36 -3.01 19.82 40.41
C GLY A 36 -4.12 20.28 39.46
N GLN A 37 -3.85 21.21 38.55
CA GLN A 37 -4.81 21.73 37.57
C GLN A 37 -4.30 21.55 36.15
N VAL A 38 -5.20 21.19 35.23
CA VAL A 38 -4.90 21.22 33.79
C VAL A 38 -4.79 22.68 33.36
N ILE A 39 -3.61 23.08 32.91
CA ILE A 39 -3.39 24.41 32.34
C ILE A 39 -3.64 24.37 30.83
N ALA A 40 -3.15 23.34 30.14
CA ALA A 40 -3.34 23.21 28.70
C ALA A 40 -3.66 21.78 28.28
N THR A 41 -4.34 21.66 27.15
CA THR A 41 -4.62 20.37 26.48
C THR A 41 -4.08 20.41 25.06
N GLY A 42 -3.84 19.23 24.51
CA GLY A 42 -3.38 19.06 23.14
C GLY A 42 -3.86 17.74 22.56
N ARG A 43 -4.04 17.70 21.25
CA ARG A 43 -4.41 16.50 20.49
C ARG A 43 -3.76 16.57 19.12
N ASN A 44 -3.52 15.41 18.51
CA ASN A 44 -3.00 15.37 17.14
C ASN A 44 -3.96 16.07 16.17
N ALA A 45 -3.40 16.92 15.30
CA ALA A 45 -4.10 17.56 14.19
C ALA A 45 -3.21 17.78 12.93
N PRO A 46 -2.27 16.88 12.56
CA PRO A 46 -1.37 17.13 11.44
C PRO A 46 -2.07 17.17 10.08
N ILE A 47 -3.15 16.39 9.88
CA ILE A 47 -3.88 16.35 8.61
C ILE A 47 -4.70 17.63 8.45
N ALA A 48 -5.53 17.95 9.45
CA ALA A 48 -6.41 19.11 9.42
C ALA A 48 -5.63 20.44 9.47
N GLY A 49 -4.52 20.47 10.21
CA GLY A 49 -3.66 21.65 10.32
C GLY A 49 -2.70 21.83 9.15
N HIS A 50 -2.55 20.83 8.26
CA HIS A 50 -1.48 20.78 7.25
C HIS A 50 -0.09 21.09 7.86
N ASP A 51 0.12 20.69 9.11
CA ASP A 51 1.27 21.03 9.91
C ASP A 51 1.89 19.73 10.43
N PRO A 52 3.08 19.32 9.91
CA PRO A 52 3.73 18.09 10.33
C PRO A 52 4.17 18.13 11.80
N THR A 53 4.16 19.29 12.46
CA THR A 53 4.52 19.47 13.87
C THR A 53 3.33 19.47 14.81
N ALA A 54 2.08 19.39 14.30
CA ALA A 54 0.84 19.47 15.08
C ALA A 54 0.52 18.17 15.83
N HIS A 55 1.47 17.70 16.63
CA HIS A 55 1.31 16.60 17.58
C HIS A 55 0.65 17.09 18.88
N ALA A 56 0.04 16.17 19.62
CA ALA A 56 -0.65 16.47 20.87
C ALA A 56 0.26 17.18 21.89
N GLU A 57 1.50 16.72 22.02
CA GLU A 57 2.48 17.29 22.95
C GLU A 57 2.85 18.71 22.53
N MET A 58 3.07 18.93 21.24
CA MET A 58 3.40 20.26 20.70
C MET A 58 2.26 21.25 20.93
N ALA A 59 1.01 20.82 20.71
CA ALA A 59 -0.17 21.63 20.97
C ALA A 59 -0.28 22.01 22.46
N ALA A 60 -0.12 21.03 23.36
CA ALA A 60 -0.19 21.26 24.81
C ALA A 60 0.94 22.17 25.32
N LEU A 61 2.18 21.96 24.85
CA LEU A 61 3.33 22.81 25.20
C LEU A 61 3.13 24.26 24.75
N ARG A 62 2.68 24.47 23.50
CA ARG A 62 2.43 25.82 22.96
C ARG A 62 1.33 26.53 23.72
N ALA A 63 0.21 25.85 24.00
CA ALA A 63 -0.90 26.41 24.76
C ALA A 63 -0.49 26.74 26.21
N GLY A 64 0.24 25.83 26.88
CA GLY A 64 0.75 26.06 28.23
C GLY A 64 1.72 27.23 28.31
N ALA A 65 2.65 27.33 27.35
CA ALA A 65 3.61 28.43 27.29
C ALA A 65 2.92 29.79 27.07
N ALA A 66 1.90 29.83 26.21
CA ALA A 66 1.09 31.03 26.00
C ALA A 66 0.35 31.44 27.28
N GLN A 67 -0.29 30.48 27.96
CA GLN A 67 -1.02 30.76 29.20
C GLN A 67 -0.12 31.23 30.34
N LEU A 68 1.07 30.65 30.48
CA LEU A 68 2.05 31.06 31.48
C LEU A 68 2.88 32.28 31.06
N SER A 69 2.71 32.76 29.82
CA SER A 69 3.55 33.79 29.20
C SER A 69 5.05 33.50 29.35
N ASN A 70 5.42 32.23 29.26
CA ASN A 70 6.79 31.76 29.46
C ASN A 70 7.03 30.46 28.67
N TYR A 71 8.16 30.38 27.98
CA TYR A 71 8.54 29.17 27.25
C TYR A 71 9.01 28.04 28.19
N ARG A 72 9.41 28.38 29.42
CA ARG A 72 9.74 27.41 30.47
C ARG A 72 8.48 27.03 31.22
N LEU A 73 8.22 25.73 31.28
CA LEU A 73 7.07 25.11 31.92
C LEU A 73 7.50 24.45 33.24
N ASP A 74 8.31 25.17 34.02
CA ASP A 74 8.74 24.74 35.35
C ASP A 74 7.51 24.46 36.25
N GLY A 75 7.59 23.38 37.04
CA GLY A 75 6.48 22.93 37.88
C GLY A 75 5.33 22.23 37.14
N CYS A 76 5.42 22.06 35.82
CA CYS A 76 4.41 21.34 35.04
C CYS A 76 4.76 19.85 34.86
N THR A 77 3.74 19.00 34.80
CA THR A 77 3.85 17.62 34.31
C THR A 77 3.03 17.47 33.04
N LEU A 78 3.61 16.90 31.99
CA LEU A 78 2.91 16.57 30.76
C LEU A 78 2.50 15.09 30.77
N TYR A 79 1.23 14.82 30.53
CA TYR A 79 0.68 13.48 30.33
C TYR A 79 0.35 13.31 28.85
N VAL A 80 0.78 12.22 28.21
CA VAL A 80 0.51 11.92 26.80
C VAL A 80 0.16 10.45 26.60
N THR A 81 -0.83 10.14 25.77
CA THR A 81 -1.32 8.75 25.64
C THR A 81 -0.32 7.80 24.96
N LEU A 82 0.61 8.32 24.15
CA LEU A 82 1.62 7.56 23.45
C LEU A 82 3.02 8.07 23.81
N GLU A 83 4.00 7.19 23.84
CA GLU A 83 5.41 7.56 23.97
C GLU A 83 5.79 8.64 22.94
N PRO A 84 6.42 9.75 23.36
CA PRO A 84 6.73 10.85 22.47
C PRO A 84 7.81 10.49 21.45
N CYS A 85 7.67 11.02 20.24
CA CYS A 85 8.70 10.92 19.20
C CYS A 85 9.86 11.90 19.47
N ALA A 86 10.94 11.79 18.69
CA ALA A 86 12.13 12.63 18.87
C ALA A 86 11.85 14.14 18.84
N MET A 87 10.92 14.59 17.99
CA MET A 87 10.49 15.99 17.93
C MET A 87 9.86 16.46 19.24
N CYS A 88 8.86 15.71 19.73
CA CYS A 88 8.13 16.06 20.95
C CYS A 88 9.05 15.97 22.17
N SER A 89 9.87 14.93 22.29
CA SER A 89 10.86 14.80 23.37
C SER A 89 11.85 15.97 23.38
N GLY A 90 12.37 16.39 22.22
CA GLY A 90 13.22 17.58 22.14
C GLY A 90 12.50 18.86 22.58
N ALA A 91 11.24 19.03 22.18
CA ALA A 91 10.42 20.17 22.60
C ALA A 91 10.17 20.20 24.12
N MET A 92 9.93 19.04 24.75
CA MET A 92 9.76 18.92 26.21
C MET A 92 11.04 19.35 26.96
N LEU A 93 12.21 18.95 26.46
CA LEU A 93 13.51 19.33 27.02
C LEU A 93 13.79 20.84 26.84
N HIS A 94 13.40 21.42 25.71
CA HIS A 94 13.48 22.87 25.47
C HIS A 94 12.52 23.67 26.36
N ALA A 95 11.33 23.11 26.63
CA ALA A 95 10.33 23.67 27.53
C ALA A 95 10.66 23.50 29.01
N ARG A 96 11.77 22.80 29.34
CA ARG A 96 12.24 22.57 30.73
C ARG A 96 11.22 21.83 31.60
N LEU A 97 10.43 20.93 31.00
CA LEU A 97 9.50 20.13 31.79
C LEU A 97 10.25 19.32 32.86
N PRO A 98 9.85 19.37 34.13
CA PRO A 98 10.45 18.52 35.16
C PRO A 98 10.01 17.06 35.02
N ARG A 99 8.79 16.81 34.51
CA ARG A 99 8.23 15.45 34.42
C ARG A 99 7.35 15.25 33.19
N VAL A 100 7.48 14.07 32.58
CA VAL A 100 6.63 13.57 31.49
C VAL A 100 6.14 12.18 31.86
N VAL A 101 4.84 11.94 31.67
CA VAL A 101 4.20 10.66 31.90
C VAL A 101 3.53 10.22 30.60
N TYR A 102 3.79 9.00 30.14
CA TYR A 102 3.16 8.47 28.95
C TYR A 102 2.46 7.13 29.18
N GLY A 103 1.45 6.87 28.34
CA GLY A 103 0.69 5.63 28.35
C GLY A 103 1.40 4.50 27.62
N ALA A 104 0.99 4.24 26.38
CA ALA A 104 1.52 3.16 25.57
C ALA A 104 2.93 3.48 25.04
N ALA A 105 3.79 2.46 24.93
CA ALA A 105 5.09 2.57 24.25
C ALA A 105 4.92 2.63 22.73
N ASP A 106 5.85 3.29 22.03
CA ASP A 106 5.91 3.33 20.57
C ASP A 106 7.17 2.59 20.06
N ALA A 107 6.99 1.31 19.76
CA ALA A 107 8.05 0.44 19.27
C ALA A 107 8.67 0.87 17.91
N LYS A 108 8.03 1.78 17.17
CA LYS A 108 8.49 2.20 15.83
C LYS A 108 9.23 3.53 15.84
N THR A 109 8.78 4.48 16.64
CA THR A 109 9.34 5.86 16.64
C THR A 109 9.54 6.49 18.02
N GLY A 110 9.26 5.75 19.10
CA GLY A 110 9.38 6.25 20.47
C GLY A 110 10.79 6.67 20.86
N ALA A 111 10.90 7.87 21.44
CA ALA A 111 12.16 8.50 21.81
C ALA A 111 12.38 8.63 23.33
N ALA A 112 11.60 7.89 24.12
CA ALA A 112 11.70 7.82 25.58
C ALA A 112 12.15 6.44 26.09
N GLY A 113 12.68 5.60 25.21
CA GLY A 113 13.17 4.26 25.55
C GLY A 113 13.00 3.21 24.46
N SER A 114 12.01 3.35 23.57
CA SER A 114 11.73 2.31 22.57
C SER A 114 12.76 2.22 21.45
N VAL A 115 12.99 3.30 20.70
CA VAL A 115 13.97 3.34 19.60
C VAL A 115 15.22 4.09 20.02
N VAL A 116 15.03 5.25 20.63
CA VAL A 116 16.09 6.05 21.26
C VAL A 116 15.59 6.54 22.61
N ASN A 117 16.49 6.99 23.47
CA ASN A 117 16.13 7.61 24.74
C ASN A 117 16.80 8.98 24.86
N LEU A 118 16.11 10.02 24.41
CA LEU A 118 16.63 11.40 24.49
C LEU A 118 16.68 11.91 25.92
N PHE A 119 15.79 11.44 26.80
CA PHE A 119 15.75 11.84 28.20
C PHE A 119 16.88 11.23 29.05
N ALA A 120 17.54 10.18 28.55
CA ALA A 120 18.69 9.56 29.20
C ALA A 120 20.04 10.08 28.68
N GLU A 121 20.07 11.01 27.72
CA GLU A 121 21.33 11.52 27.15
C GLU A 121 21.97 12.57 28.11
N PRO A 122 23.11 12.25 28.76
CA PRO A 122 23.71 13.13 29.76
C PRO A 122 24.33 14.40 29.17
N ARG A 123 24.56 14.47 27.85
CA ARG A 123 25.12 15.67 27.19
C ARG A 123 24.08 16.78 27.00
N LEU A 124 22.78 16.49 27.16
CA LEU A 124 21.73 17.50 27.06
C LEU A 124 21.66 18.32 28.35
N ASN A 125 21.36 19.62 28.20
CA ASN A 125 21.49 20.60 29.28
C ASN A 125 20.35 20.61 30.31
N HIS A 126 19.30 19.81 30.12
CA HIS A 126 18.15 19.71 31.03
C HIS A 126 17.74 18.25 31.14
N GLN A 127 17.33 17.83 32.33
CA GLN A 127 16.86 16.48 32.58
C GLN A 127 15.41 16.49 33.04
N THR A 128 14.61 15.66 32.37
CA THR A 128 13.18 15.49 32.62
C THR A 128 12.95 14.08 33.13
N ALA A 129 12.25 13.94 34.26
CA ALA A 129 11.84 12.63 34.75
C ALA A 129 10.77 12.04 33.84
N VAL A 130 10.92 10.78 33.43
CA VAL A 130 9.99 10.11 32.53
C VAL A 130 9.41 8.86 33.18
N GLN A 131 8.10 8.70 33.09
CA GLN A 131 7.38 7.50 33.51
C GLN A 131 6.47 7.01 32.39
N GLY A 132 6.74 5.80 31.89
CA GLY A 132 5.88 5.12 30.94
C GLY A 132 4.91 4.17 31.61
N GLY A 133 3.90 3.72 30.85
CA GLY A 133 3.07 2.58 31.22
C GLY A 133 1.75 2.93 31.93
N VAL A 134 1.46 4.21 32.16
CA VAL A 134 0.24 4.62 32.87
C VAL A 134 -0.97 4.42 31.95
N LEU A 135 -1.87 3.49 32.31
CA LEU A 135 -2.99 3.07 31.45
C LEU A 135 -2.55 2.65 30.04
N ALA A 136 -1.40 1.96 29.95
CA ALA A 136 -0.80 1.54 28.68
C ALA A 136 -1.76 0.73 27.79
N ASP A 137 -2.52 -0.19 28.38
CA ASP A 137 -3.45 -1.05 27.63
C ASP A 137 -4.59 -0.22 27.00
N GLU A 138 -5.17 0.70 27.76
CA GLU A 138 -6.23 1.60 27.27
C GLU A 138 -5.69 2.50 26.15
N CYS A 139 -4.51 3.10 26.35
CA CYS A 139 -3.88 3.95 25.35
C CYS A 139 -3.48 3.18 24.07
N GLY A 140 -2.97 1.96 24.22
CA GLY A 140 -2.58 1.09 23.12
C GLY A 140 -3.78 0.57 22.33
N ALA A 141 -4.91 0.33 23.01
CA ALA A 141 -6.16 -0.04 22.37
C ALA A 141 -6.67 1.04 21.43
N LEU A 142 -6.62 2.33 21.82
CA LEU A 142 -7.03 3.45 20.96
C LEU A 142 -6.33 3.45 19.59
N LEU A 143 -5.00 3.33 19.59
CA LEU A 143 -4.18 3.28 18.37
C LEU A 143 -4.49 2.03 17.54
N SER A 144 -4.54 0.87 18.19
CA SER A 144 -4.80 -0.42 17.54
C SER A 144 -6.17 -0.44 16.86
N ASP A 145 -7.17 0.10 17.53
CA ASP A 145 -8.56 0.20 17.08
C ASP A 145 -8.69 1.16 15.90
N PHE A 146 -8.11 2.36 16.00
CA PHE A 146 -8.10 3.34 14.91
C PHE A 146 -7.50 2.78 13.62
N PHE A 147 -6.32 2.16 13.68
CA PHE A 147 -5.71 1.59 12.48
C PHE A 147 -6.45 0.35 11.98
N ARG A 148 -7.07 -0.44 12.86
CA ARG A 148 -7.93 -1.57 12.45
C ARG A 148 -9.15 -1.07 11.68
N ASP A 149 -9.82 -0.04 12.18
CA ASP A 149 -11.02 0.51 11.56
C ASP A 149 -10.68 1.22 10.25
N ARG A 150 -9.57 1.95 10.18
CA ARG A 150 -9.07 2.54 8.92
C ARG A 150 -8.78 1.47 7.86
N ARG A 151 -8.14 0.36 8.23
CA ARG A 151 -7.93 -0.78 7.32
C ARG A 151 -9.24 -1.42 6.88
N ARG A 152 -10.20 -1.59 7.80
CA ARG A 152 -11.55 -2.13 7.48
C ARG A 152 -12.29 -1.23 6.50
N PHE A 153 -12.28 0.08 6.72
CA PHE A 153 -12.93 1.06 5.87
C PHE A 153 -12.32 1.09 4.46
N GLN A 154 -10.99 1.13 4.35
CA GLN A 154 -10.28 1.05 3.07
C GLN A 154 -10.63 -0.23 2.30
N ARG A 155 -10.66 -1.37 2.99
CA ARG A 155 -11.06 -2.65 2.40
C ARG A 155 -12.52 -2.65 1.93
N ALA A 156 -13.43 -2.07 2.73
CA ALA A 156 -14.84 -1.96 2.37
C ALA A 156 -15.05 -1.06 1.14
N GLN A 157 -14.35 0.08 1.06
CA GLN A 157 -14.39 0.93 -0.13
C GLN A 157 -13.86 0.22 -1.38
N GLN A 158 -12.75 -0.51 -1.26
CA GLN A 158 -12.18 -1.28 -2.37
C GLN A 158 -13.12 -2.41 -2.83
N LEU A 159 -13.80 -3.08 -1.89
CA LEU A 159 -14.83 -4.08 -2.20
C LEU A 159 -16.05 -3.45 -2.89
N ALA A 160 -16.49 -2.27 -2.43
CA ALA A 160 -17.61 -1.55 -3.02
C ALA A 160 -17.29 -1.08 -4.46
N ALA A 161 -16.05 -0.68 -4.74
CA ALA A 161 -15.61 -0.28 -6.08
C ALA A 161 -15.59 -1.45 -7.08
N HIS A 162 -15.37 -2.67 -6.61
CA HIS A 162 -15.26 -3.87 -7.45
C HIS A 162 -16.01 -5.06 -6.82
N PRO A 163 -17.35 -5.05 -6.83
CA PRO A 163 -18.13 -6.11 -6.19
C PRO A 163 -17.79 -7.48 -6.78
N LEU A 164 -17.63 -8.49 -5.93
CA LEU A 164 -17.38 -9.85 -6.38
C LEU A 164 -18.69 -10.48 -6.89
N ARG A 165 -18.68 -10.95 -8.13
CA ARG A 165 -19.80 -11.71 -8.69
C ARG A 165 -20.00 -13.04 -7.97
N GLN A 166 -21.25 -13.47 -7.85
CA GLN A 166 -21.64 -14.72 -7.18
C GLN A 166 -21.06 -15.97 -7.85
N ASP A 167 -20.81 -15.92 -9.15
CA ASP A 167 -20.23 -17.01 -9.95
C ASP A 167 -18.70 -16.98 -10.03
N ALA A 168 -18.05 -16.08 -9.29
CA ALA A 168 -16.60 -15.94 -9.25
C ALA A 168 -16.04 -16.07 -7.83
N LEU A 169 -14.74 -16.32 -7.76
CA LEU A 169 -13.91 -16.30 -6.56
C LEU A 169 -12.87 -15.19 -6.69
N ARG A 170 -12.43 -14.63 -5.57
CA ARG A 170 -11.34 -13.66 -5.52
C ARG A 170 -10.31 -14.14 -4.53
N THR A 171 -9.08 -14.32 -5.03
CA THR A 171 -7.96 -14.62 -4.15
C THR A 171 -7.80 -13.45 -3.17
N PRO A 172 -7.80 -13.69 -1.85
CA PRO A 172 -7.68 -12.62 -0.87
C PRO A 172 -6.36 -11.85 -1.05
N ASP A 173 -6.39 -10.52 -0.89
CA ASP A 173 -5.20 -9.68 -1.04
C ASP A 173 -4.05 -10.10 -0.10
N ALA A 174 -4.38 -10.70 1.05
CA ALA A 174 -3.42 -11.27 2.00
C ALA A 174 -2.55 -12.40 1.41
N ALA A 175 -3.06 -13.15 0.42
CA ALA A 175 -2.28 -14.19 -0.26
C ALA A 175 -1.10 -13.62 -1.06
N PHE A 176 -1.12 -12.31 -1.33
CA PHE A 176 -0.07 -11.60 -2.07
C PHE A 176 0.73 -10.64 -1.20
N ALA A 177 0.47 -10.56 0.12
CA ALA A 177 1.06 -9.55 0.99
C ALA A 177 2.60 -9.65 1.12
N HIS A 178 3.16 -10.83 0.87
CA HIS A 178 4.60 -11.09 0.89
C HIS A 178 5.30 -10.79 -0.44
N LEU A 179 4.53 -10.49 -1.50
CA LEU A 179 5.06 -10.24 -2.83
C LEU A 179 5.32 -8.74 -2.98
N GLY A 180 6.57 -8.38 -3.24
CA GLY A 180 6.92 -7.03 -3.67
C GLY A 180 6.43 -6.74 -5.09
N GLY A 181 6.57 -5.49 -5.55
CA GLY A 181 6.27 -5.10 -6.93
C GLY A 181 5.57 -3.76 -7.06
N PRO A 182 5.21 -3.39 -8.29
CA PRO A 182 4.46 -2.17 -8.56
C PRO A 182 3.08 -2.15 -7.92
N ALA A 183 2.50 -0.95 -7.80
CA ALA A 183 1.16 -0.78 -7.29
C ALA A 183 0.13 -1.47 -8.20
N PRO A 184 -0.85 -2.21 -7.65
CA PRO A 184 -1.86 -2.89 -8.45
C PRO A 184 -2.92 -1.92 -8.96
N HIS A 185 -3.34 -2.07 -10.21
CA HIS A 185 -4.51 -1.39 -10.78
C HIS A 185 -5.65 -2.37 -11.03
N TYR A 186 -6.89 -1.86 -10.98
CA TYR A 186 -8.09 -2.66 -11.16
C TYR A 186 -9.09 -1.97 -12.08
N VAL A 187 -9.79 -2.75 -12.91
CA VAL A 187 -10.96 -2.34 -13.68
C VAL A 187 -12.07 -3.37 -13.55
N SER A 188 -13.31 -2.92 -13.61
CA SER A 188 -14.51 -3.76 -13.64
C SER A 188 -15.63 -3.19 -14.51
N ASP A 189 -15.33 -2.08 -15.21
CA ASP A 189 -16.20 -1.32 -16.09
C ASP A 189 -16.14 -1.76 -17.56
N LEU A 190 -15.25 -2.71 -17.90
CA LEU A 190 -15.19 -3.27 -19.25
C LEU A 190 -16.45 -4.10 -19.53
N PRO A 191 -17.18 -3.88 -20.65
CA PRO A 191 -18.36 -4.64 -21.02
C PRO A 191 -18.17 -6.17 -20.95
N ALA A 192 -17.05 -6.69 -21.47
CA ALA A 192 -16.74 -8.12 -21.47
C ALA A 192 -16.54 -8.70 -20.07
N LEU A 193 -16.16 -7.89 -19.08
CA LEU A 193 -16.01 -8.35 -17.69
C LEU A 193 -17.36 -8.60 -17.02
N ALA A 194 -18.41 -7.91 -17.47
CA ALA A 194 -19.74 -7.96 -16.87
C ALA A 194 -19.66 -7.88 -15.33
N GLY A 195 -18.85 -6.95 -14.80
CA GLY A 195 -18.63 -6.72 -13.37
C GLY A 195 -17.52 -7.54 -12.70
N LEU A 196 -16.83 -8.45 -13.41
CA LEU A 196 -15.60 -9.08 -12.88
C LEU A 196 -14.50 -8.04 -12.70
N ARG A 197 -13.69 -8.19 -11.65
CA ARG A 197 -12.48 -7.38 -11.45
C ARG A 197 -11.31 -7.97 -12.21
N LEU A 198 -10.74 -7.18 -13.12
CA LEU A 198 -9.46 -7.44 -13.78
C LEU A 198 -8.37 -6.62 -13.09
N HIS A 199 -7.29 -7.27 -12.69
CA HIS A 199 -6.06 -6.64 -12.21
C HIS A 199 -5.07 -6.45 -13.36
N TYR A 200 -4.30 -5.35 -13.32
CA TYR A 200 -3.15 -5.15 -14.19
C TYR A 200 -2.08 -4.29 -13.51
N LEU A 201 -0.84 -4.44 -13.97
CA LEU A 201 0.27 -3.52 -13.71
C LEU A 201 0.39 -2.56 -14.91
N ASP A 202 0.72 -1.28 -14.67
CA ASP A 202 0.90 -0.26 -15.70
C ASP A 202 2.02 0.69 -15.26
N GLU A 203 3.21 0.50 -15.80
CA GLU A 203 4.43 1.21 -15.42
C GLU A 203 5.02 1.98 -16.60
N GLY A 204 5.81 3.00 -16.28
CA GLY A 204 6.43 3.88 -17.28
C GLY A 204 5.54 5.03 -17.77
N PRO A 205 6.04 5.89 -18.68
CA PRO A 205 5.33 7.08 -19.12
C PRO A 205 4.09 6.77 -19.96
N ARG A 206 2.93 7.37 -19.65
CA ARG A 206 1.67 7.13 -20.39
C ARG A 206 1.70 7.60 -21.84
N ASP A 207 2.56 8.56 -22.14
CA ASP A 207 2.80 9.17 -23.44
C ASP A 207 3.97 8.53 -24.21
N ALA A 208 4.56 7.45 -23.68
CA ALA A 208 5.61 6.71 -24.39
C ALA A 208 5.13 6.26 -25.77
N ALA A 209 6.00 6.41 -26.78
CA ALA A 209 5.68 6.07 -28.16
C ALA A 209 5.37 4.56 -28.38
N ARG A 210 5.86 3.71 -27.47
CA ARG A 210 5.73 2.25 -27.51
C ARG A 210 5.24 1.72 -26.17
N THR A 211 4.28 0.79 -26.24
CA THR A 211 3.75 0.07 -25.09
C THR A 211 4.07 -1.41 -25.22
N TRP A 212 4.63 -2.03 -24.19
CA TRP A 212 4.82 -3.48 -24.12
C TRP A 212 3.69 -4.11 -23.32
N LEU A 213 2.87 -4.96 -23.96
CA LEU A 213 1.78 -5.70 -23.32
C LEU A 213 2.25 -7.13 -22.98
N LEU A 214 2.44 -7.42 -21.70
CA LEU A 214 3.01 -8.68 -21.21
C LEU A 214 1.89 -9.67 -20.85
N LEU A 215 1.71 -10.70 -21.67
CA LEU A 215 0.64 -11.70 -21.55
C LEU A 215 1.20 -13.03 -21.03
N HIS A 216 0.76 -13.41 -19.84
CA HIS A 216 1.11 -14.70 -19.25
C HIS A 216 0.24 -15.84 -19.79
N ALA A 217 0.72 -17.06 -19.64
CA ALA A 217 0.00 -18.30 -19.91
C ALA A 217 -0.11 -19.13 -18.62
N SER A 218 -0.93 -20.18 -18.64
CA SER A 218 -1.02 -21.10 -17.49
C SER A 218 0.29 -21.86 -17.28
N PRO A 219 0.76 -22.04 -16.03
CA PRO A 219 0.15 -21.63 -14.75
C PRO A 219 0.59 -20.25 -14.23
N GLY A 220 1.35 -19.50 -15.04
CA GLY A 220 1.89 -18.19 -14.70
C GLY A 220 0.84 -17.09 -14.50
N TRP A 221 1.32 -15.90 -14.15
CA TRP A 221 0.54 -14.69 -13.91
C TRP A 221 1.45 -13.45 -13.95
N SER A 222 0.87 -12.23 -13.82
CA SER A 222 1.60 -10.97 -14.07
C SER A 222 2.87 -10.78 -13.22
N HIS A 223 2.92 -11.38 -12.02
CA HIS A 223 4.09 -11.29 -11.14
C HIS A 223 5.37 -11.87 -11.78
N GLY A 224 5.25 -12.87 -12.65
CA GLY A 224 6.40 -13.45 -13.35
C GLY A 224 7.11 -12.49 -14.31
N TRP A 225 6.47 -11.36 -14.65
CA TRP A 225 7.03 -10.35 -15.55
C TRP A 225 7.87 -9.29 -14.85
N GLN A 226 8.03 -9.31 -13.53
CA GLN A 226 8.70 -8.23 -12.78
C GLN A 226 10.07 -7.79 -13.34
N PRO A 227 11.00 -8.70 -13.68
CA PRO A 227 12.30 -8.27 -14.20
C PRO A 227 12.19 -7.54 -15.54
N MET A 228 11.32 -8.03 -16.43
CA MET A 228 11.10 -7.46 -17.76
C MET A 228 10.32 -6.14 -17.70
N LEU A 229 9.33 -6.06 -16.81
CA LEU A 229 8.57 -4.84 -16.53
C LEU A 229 9.49 -3.72 -16.03
N ALA A 230 10.38 -4.02 -15.07
CA ALA A 230 11.34 -3.05 -14.56
C ALA A 230 12.31 -2.58 -15.66
N ALA A 231 12.82 -3.50 -16.47
CA ALA A 231 13.75 -3.18 -17.56
C ALA A 231 13.13 -2.28 -18.64
N PHE A 232 11.90 -2.58 -19.09
CA PHE A 232 11.21 -1.76 -20.09
C PHE A 232 10.85 -0.37 -19.53
N ALA A 233 10.39 -0.28 -18.29
CA ALA A 233 10.06 1.00 -17.66
C ALA A 233 11.30 1.88 -17.49
N GLN A 234 12.43 1.31 -17.07
CA GLN A 234 13.71 2.03 -16.96
C GLN A 234 14.22 2.54 -18.31
N ALA A 235 13.89 1.86 -19.40
CA ALA A 235 14.20 2.29 -20.76
C ALA A 235 13.23 3.37 -21.31
N GLY A 236 12.29 3.86 -20.50
CA GLY A 236 11.35 4.92 -20.89
C GLY A 236 10.15 4.43 -21.71
N HIS A 237 9.91 3.12 -21.76
CA HIS A 237 8.71 2.57 -22.39
C HIS A 237 7.55 2.46 -21.40
N ARG A 238 6.33 2.43 -21.92
CA ARG A 238 5.16 2.01 -21.14
C ARG A 238 5.08 0.49 -21.15
N VAL A 239 4.73 -0.11 -20.02
CA VAL A 239 4.66 -1.56 -19.85
C VAL A 239 3.40 -1.92 -19.09
N VAL A 240 2.57 -2.78 -19.67
CA VAL A 240 1.29 -3.21 -19.09
C VAL A 240 1.28 -4.73 -18.95
N ALA A 241 0.97 -5.24 -17.77
CA ALA A 241 0.90 -6.68 -17.50
C ALA A 241 -0.40 -7.04 -16.76
N PRO A 242 -1.46 -7.48 -17.47
CA PRO A 242 -2.69 -7.91 -16.83
C PRO A 242 -2.56 -9.27 -16.16
N ASP A 243 -3.25 -9.46 -15.04
CA ASP A 243 -3.65 -10.80 -14.62
C ASP A 243 -4.89 -11.19 -15.40
N LEU A 244 -4.75 -12.06 -16.40
CA LEU A 244 -5.90 -12.63 -17.11
C LEU A 244 -6.95 -13.18 -16.13
N ILE A 245 -8.23 -13.03 -16.48
CA ILE A 245 -9.33 -13.51 -15.63
C ILE A 245 -9.15 -15.01 -15.37
N GLY A 246 -9.20 -15.41 -14.09
CA GLY A 246 -8.82 -16.75 -13.65
C GLY A 246 -7.47 -16.84 -12.96
N PHE A 247 -6.64 -15.79 -12.98
CA PHE A 247 -5.28 -15.80 -12.44
C PHE A 247 -5.03 -14.67 -11.46
N GLY A 248 -3.93 -14.79 -10.71
CA GLY A 248 -3.39 -13.70 -9.90
C GLY A 248 -4.42 -12.98 -9.03
N ARG A 249 -4.41 -11.64 -9.08
CA ARG A 249 -5.33 -10.76 -8.33
C ARG A 249 -6.68 -10.54 -9.02
N SER A 250 -6.84 -11.01 -10.25
CA SER A 250 -8.11 -10.97 -10.98
C SER A 250 -9.13 -11.96 -10.44
N ASP A 251 -10.40 -11.68 -10.70
CA ASP A 251 -11.49 -12.59 -10.35
C ASP A 251 -11.38 -13.90 -11.12
N LYS A 252 -11.96 -14.95 -10.54
CA LYS A 252 -11.86 -16.34 -10.99
C LYS A 252 -13.25 -16.92 -11.14
N PRO A 253 -13.84 -16.89 -12.35
CA PRO A 253 -15.05 -17.65 -12.63
C PRO A 253 -14.92 -19.09 -12.15
N LYS A 254 -15.94 -19.59 -11.44
CA LYS A 254 -15.92 -20.91 -10.78
C LYS A 254 -15.92 -22.08 -11.77
N LYS A 255 -16.42 -21.85 -12.99
CA LYS A 255 -16.61 -22.88 -14.02
C LYS A 255 -15.58 -22.71 -15.13
N GLU A 256 -14.95 -23.81 -15.54
CA GLU A 256 -14.00 -23.83 -16.65
C GLU A 256 -14.63 -23.35 -17.97
N ALA A 257 -15.88 -23.70 -18.22
CA ALA A 257 -16.63 -23.27 -19.41
C ALA A 257 -16.82 -21.74 -19.52
N ALA A 258 -16.61 -20.99 -18.43
CA ALA A 258 -16.62 -19.53 -18.47
C ALA A 258 -15.36 -18.96 -19.17
N HIS A 259 -14.25 -19.70 -19.16
CA HIS A 259 -13.00 -19.28 -19.79
C HIS A 259 -12.95 -19.74 -21.24
N ARG A 260 -13.48 -18.91 -22.14
CA ARG A 260 -13.37 -19.10 -23.60
C ARG A 260 -12.31 -18.17 -24.18
N LEU A 261 -11.55 -18.65 -25.17
CA LEU A 261 -10.41 -17.92 -25.74
C LEU A 261 -10.83 -16.58 -26.39
N ASP A 262 -11.92 -16.60 -27.15
CA ASP A 262 -12.56 -15.42 -27.76
C ASP A 262 -12.89 -14.35 -26.71
N TRP A 263 -13.44 -14.76 -25.58
CA TRP A 263 -13.80 -13.86 -24.49
C TRP A 263 -12.57 -13.24 -23.81
N HIS A 264 -11.50 -14.01 -23.55
CA HIS A 264 -10.26 -13.46 -23.00
C HIS A 264 -9.61 -12.43 -23.94
N ARG A 265 -9.63 -12.70 -25.25
CA ARG A 265 -9.18 -11.74 -26.27
C ARG A 265 -10.01 -10.47 -26.26
N GLN A 266 -11.34 -10.59 -26.13
CA GLN A 266 -12.22 -9.42 -26.03
C GLN A 266 -11.90 -8.58 -24.79
N VAL A 267 -11.72 -9.19 -23.61
CA VAL A 267 -11.34 -8.48 -22.37
C VAL A 267 -10.02 -7.73 -22.56
N LEU A 268 -9.03 -8.35 -23.20
CA LEU A 268 -7.74 -7.70 -23.49
C LEU A 268 -7.89 -6.52 -24.47
N ALA A 269 -8.70 -6.67 -25.52
CA ALA A 269 -8.93 -5.60 -26.49
C ALA A 269 -9.61 -4.39 -25.83
N GLU A 270 -10.62 -4.64 -24.99
CA GLU A 270 -11.30 -3.61 -24.22
C GLU A 270 -10.35 -2.95 -23.21
N LEU A 271 -9.43 -3.70 -22.58
CA LEU A 271 -8.39 -3.13 -21.70
C LEU A 271 -7.44 -2.21 -22.48
N VAL A 272 -6.96 -2.65 -23.65
CA VAL A 272 -6.08 -1.86 -24.54
C VAL A 272 -6.75 -0.53 -24.90
N GLN A 273 -8.03 -0.57 -25.26
CA GLN A 273 -8.83 0.63 -25.55
C GLN A 273 -9.03 1.50 -24.31
N ARG A 274 -9.39 0.90 -23.17
CA ARG A 274 -9.65 1.60 -21.90
C ARG A 274 -8.43 2.33 -21.35
N LEU A 275 -7.23 1.83 -21.62
CA LEU A 275 -5.96 2.43 -21.23
C LEU A 275 -5.33 3.30 -22.33
N ALA A 276 -6.00 3.39 -23.49
CA ALA A 276 -5.56 4.10 -24.68
C ALA A 276 -4.11 3.74 -25.08
N LEU A 277 -3.77 2.44 -25.06
CA LEU A 277 -2.42 1.99 -25.37
C LEU A 277 -2.09 2.24 -26.85
N ARG A 278 -0.86 2.64 -27.13
CA ARG A 278 -0.36 2.98 -28.47
C ARG A 278 0.95 2.25 -28.75
N GLY A 279 1.20 1.92 -30.02
CA GLY A 279 2.42 1.23 -30.45
C GLY A 279 2.64 -0.07 -29.67
N VAL A 280 1.62 -0.93 -29.62
CA VAL A 280 1.57 -2.08 -28.73
C VAL A 280 2.39 -3.25 -29.27
N VAL A 281 3.44 -3.63 -28.53
CA VAL A 281 4.18 -4.89 -28.76
C VAL A 281 3.68 -5.92 -27.77
N GLN A 282 3.13 -7.04 -28.26
CA GLN A 282 2.68 -8.16 -27.41
C GLN A 282 3.87 -9.05 -27.06
N VAL A 283 4.16 -9.18 -25.78
CA VAL A 283 5.14 -10.12 -25.24
C VAL A 283 4.35 -11.24 -24.58
N ALA A 284 4.43 -12.45 -25.12
CA ALA A 284 3.54 -13.53 -24.73
C ALA A 284 4.29 -14.83 -24.43
N GLN A 285 3.81 -15.52 -23.39
CA GLN A 285 4.17 -16.91 -23.17
C GLN A 285 3.37 -17.83 -24.12
N PRO A 286 3.92 -19.00 -24.51
CA PRO A 286 3.18 -20.00 -25.27
C PRO A 286 1.84 -20.34 -24.60
N GLY A 287 0.73 -20.25 -25.35
CA GLY A 287 -0.63 -20.49 -24.83
C GLY A 287 -1.32 -19.27 -24.20
N ALA A 288 -0.67 -18.10 -24.18
CA ALA A 288 -1.32 -16.85 -23.81
C ALA A 288 -2.24 -16.35 -24.94
N PRO A 289 -3.42 -15.76 -24.63
CA PRO A 289 -4.41 -15.35 -25.62
C PRO A 289 -3.95 -14.09 -26.36
N LEU A 290 -3.34 -14.27 -27.53
CA LEU A 290 -2.85 -13.15 -28.34
C LEU A 290 -4.01 -12.33 -28.92
N LEU A 291 -3.89 -11.00 -28.93
CA LEU A 291 -4.79 -10.13 -29.68
C LEU A 291 -4.50 -10.24 -31.19
N PRO A 292 -5.55 -10.34 -32.04
CA PRO A 292 -5.37 -10.34 -33.49
C PRO A 292 -4.98 -8.95 -34.01
N ASP A 293 -4.25 -8.90 -35.12
CA ASP A 293 -3.71 -7.68 -35.73
C ASP A 293 -4.75 -6.57 -36.02
N ALA A 294 -6.03 -6.94 -36.17
CA ALA A 294 -7.12 -6.01 -36.48
C ALA A 294 -7.76 -5.34 -35.25
N ALA A 295 -7.48 -5.78 -34.02
CA ALA A 295 -8.21 -5.34 -32.82
C ALA A 295 -7.61 -4.10 -32.12
N SER A 296 -6.41 -3.65 -32.48
CA SER A 296 -5.76 -2.46 -31.92
C SER A 296 -4.71 -1.89 -32.87
N ALA A 297 -4.64 -0.56 -32.97
CA ALA A 297 -3.67 0.31 -33.69
C ALA A 297 -2.41 -0.35 -34.31
N PRO A 298 -1.91 0.18 -35.45
CA PRO A 298 -1.46 -0.57 -36.65
C PRO A 298 -0.16 -1.38 -36.56
N LEU A 299 0.37 -1.72 -35.38
CA LEU A 299 1.60 -2.51 -35.26
C LEU A 299 1.51 -3.49 -34.09
N VAL A 300 0.68 -4.51 -34.25
CA VAL A 300 0.77 -5.70 -33.41
C VAL A 300 2.00 -6.50 -33.84
N ARG A 301 2.90 -6.77 -32.89
CA ARG A 301 4.11 -7.57 -33.06
C ARG A 301 4.25 -8.50 -31.86
N VAL A 302 4.56 -9.77 -32.13
CA VAL A 302 4.61 -10.80 -31.09
C VAL A 302 6.06 -11.18 -30.78
N LEU A 303 6.42 -11.09 -29.50
CA LEU A 303 7.65 -11.61 -28.93
C LEU A 303 7.31 -12.81 -28.04
N HIS A 304 7.91 -13.96 -28.34
CA HIS A 304 7.69 -15.18 -27.55
C HIS A 304 8.71 -15.34 -26.44
N VAL A 305 8.22 -15.68 -25.25
CA VAL A 305 9.04 -15.95 -24.08
C VAL A 305 8.87 -17.41 -23.67
N ARG A 306 9.91 -18.24 -23.83
CA ARG A 306 9.82 -19.69 -23.63
C ARG A 306 9.67 -20.11 -22.16
N GLY A 307 10.34 -19.40 -21.24
CA GLY A 307 10.30 -19.66 -19.80
C GLY A 307 9.69 -18.52 -19.00
N GLY A 308 8.81 -18.83 -18.04
CA GLY A 308 8.45 -17.90 -16.98
C GLY A 308 9.54 -17.87 -15.90
N ALA A 309 9.63 -16.76 -15.15
CA ALA A 309 10.28 -16.81 -13.84
C ALA A 309 9.63 -17.91 -12.97
N PRO A 310 10.36 -18.55 -12.03
CA PRO A 310 9.87 -19.67 -11.21
C PRO A 310 8.80 -19.22 -10.20
N CYS A 311 7.60 -18.90 -10.70
CA CYS A 311 6.40 -18.65 -9.92
C CYS A 311 5.32 -19.59 -10.46
N ASP A 312 5.43 -20.86 -10.05
CA ASP A 312 4.75 -22.02 -10.65
C ASP A 312 3.21 -22.01 -10.55
N ALA A 313 2.63 -21.09 -9.78
CA ALA A 313 1.22 -20.72 -9.83
C ALA A 313 0.99 -19.44 -9.01
N ALA A 314 -0.03 -18.64 -9.34
CA ALA A 314 -0.55 -17.67 -8.38
C ALA A 314 -0.93 -18.38 -7.06
N PRO A 315 -0.81 -17.72 -5.89
CA PRO A 315 -1.08 -18.29 -4.57
C PRO A 315 -2.58 -18.54 -4.36
N PHE A 316 -3.12 -19.52 -5.10
CA PHE A 316 -4.50 -19.93 -5.04
C PHE A 316 -4.75 -20.66 -3.71
N PRO A 317 -5.74 -20.21 -2.91
CA PRO A 317 -5.97 -20.78 -1.59
C PRO A 317 -6.54 -22.21 -1.65
N ASP A 318 -7.23 -22.58 -2.74
CA ASP A 318 -7.89 -23.88 -2.88
C ASP A 318 -8.06 -24.31 -4.36
N ALA A 319 -8.59 -25.51 -4.57
CA ALA A 319 -8.82 -26.08 -5.90
C ALA A 319 -9.92 -25.36 -6.71
N GLY A 320 -10.84 -24.64 -6.05
CA GLY A 320 -11.90 -23.86 -6.69
C GLY A 320 -11.35 -22.67 -7.49
N HIS A 321 -10.19 -22.15 -7.11
CA HIS A 321 -9.49 -21.06 -7.80
C HIS A 321 -8.77 -21.50 -9.08
N ARG A 322 -8.75 -22.80 -9.40
CA ARG A 322 -7.96 -23.38 -10.50
C ARG A 322 -8.75 -23.62 -11.79
N ALA A 323 -10.01 -23.18 -11.88
CA ALA A 323 -10.82 -23.30 -13.11
C ALA A 323 -10.18 -22.57 -14.31
N GLY A 324 -9.65 -21.35 -14.11
CA GLY A 324 -8.90 -20.61 -15.12
C GLY A 324 -7.67 -21.37 -15.64
N PRO A 325 -6.71 -21.73 -14.78
CA PRO A 325 -5.55 -22.55 -15.17
C PRO A 325 -5.91 -23.82 -15.97
N ARG A 326 -6.92 -24.58 -15.52
CA ARG A 326 -7.37 -25.80 -16.23
C ARG A 326 -8.03 -25.52 -17.57
N ALA A 327 -8.69 -24.37 -17.73
CA ALA A 327 -9.24 -23.96 -19.02
C ALA A 327 -8.13 -23.51 -19.99
N PHE A 328 -7.19 -22.69 -19.50
CA PHE A 328 -6.08 -22.18 -20.30
C PHE A 328 -5.12 -23.27 -20.78
N ALA A 329 -4.96 -24.37 -20.03
CA ALA A 329 -4.20 -25.53 -20.49
C ALA A 329 -4.74 -26.16 -21.79
N ARG A 330 -5.99 -25.88 -22.17
CA ARG A 330 -6.61 -26.31 -23.44
C ARG A 330 -6.48 -25.29 -24.56
N PHE A 331 -6.05 -24.07 -24.25
CA PHE A 331 -5.83 -23.07 -25.28
C PHE A 331 -4.58 -23.46 -26.06
N ALA A 332 -4.79 -24.01 -27.25
CA ALA A 332 -3.77 -24.06 -28.26
C ALA A 332 -3.78 -22.70 -28.96
N ASP A 333 -2.77 -21.86 -28.69
CA ASP A 333 -2.49 -20.75 -29.59
C ASP A 333 -1.37 -21.18 -30.53
N ALA A 334 -1.75 -21.32 -31.80
CA ALA A 334 -0.88 -21.59 -32.93
C ALA A 334 -0.77 -20.33 -33.81
N ASP A 335 0.45 -20.07 -34.26
CA ASP A 335 0.79 -19.52 -35.59
C ASP A 335 0.84 -18.01 -35.86
N ALA A 336 0.98 -17.14 -34.85
CA ALA A 336 1.73 -15.91 -35.11
C ALA A 336 3.22 -16.24 -35.06
N ALA A 337 3.91 -16.31 -36.20
CA ALA A 337 5.36 -16.49 -36.23
C ALA A 337 6.00 -15.33 -35.44
N PRO A 338 6.67 -15.60 -34.29
CA PRO A 338 7.18 -14.53 -33.46
C PRO A 338 8.29 -13.80 -34.20
N LEU A 339 8.33 -12.47 -34.08
CA LEU A 339 9.45 -11.69 -34.61
C LEU A 339 10.76 -12.07 -33.92
N LEU A 340 10.67 -12.36 -32.63
CA LEU A 340 11.80 -12.72 -31.77
C LEU A 340 11.32 -13.72 -30.73
N THR A 341 12.14 -14.74 -30.47
CA THR A 341 11.96 -15.63 -29.33
C THR A 341 13.09 -15.40 -28.34
N VAL A 342 12.74 -15.14 -27.07
CA VAL A 342 13.68 -14.99 -25.96
C VAL A 342 13.51 -16.15 -24.97
N PRO A 343 14.58 -16.54 -24.24
CA PRO A 343 14.55 -17.73 -23.41
C PRO A 343 13.64 -17.59 -22.17
N ASP A 344 13.53 -16.38 -21.60
CA ASP A 344 12.86 -16.16 -20.31
C ASP A 344 12.33 -14.72 -20.14
N ALA A 345 11.61 -14.48 -19.04
CA ALA A 345 11.11 -13.15 -18.64
C ALA A 345 12.17 -12.30 -17.90
N SER A 346 13.46 -12.52 -18.13
CA SER A 346 14.54 -11.77 -17.45
C SER A 346 14.74 -10.38 -18.02
N ALA A 347 15.44 -9.52 -17.26
CA ALA A 347 15.88 -8.21 -17.74
C ALA A 347 16.81 -8.32 -18.96
N ALA A 348 17.64 -9.37 -19.05
CA ALA A 348 18.51 -9.60 -20.21
C ALA A 348 17.71 -9.90 -21.48
N SER A 349 16.66 -10.71 -21.36
CA SER A 349 15.72 -10.97 -22.44
C SER A 349 14.95 -9.71 -22.87
N ALA A 350 14.60 -8.83 -21.91
CA ALA A 350 14.01 -7.52 -22.19
C ALA A 350 14.94 -6.60 -23.00
N LEU A 351 16.23 -6.51 -22.62
CA LEU A 351 17.22 -5.73 -23.34
C LEU A 351 17.39 -6.22 -24.79
N ARG A 352 17.51 -7.54 -24.99
CA ARG A 352 17.58 -8.15 -26.33
C ARG A 352 16.36 -7.83 -27.19
N ALA A 353 15.18 -7.84 -26.57
CA ALA A 353 13.95 -7.43 -27.25
C ALA A 353 14.04 -5.98 -27.73
N MET A 354 14.40 -5.05 -26.83
CA MET A 354 14.53 -3.63 -27.20
C MET A 354 15.56 -3.41 -28.31
N GLU A 355 16.71 -4.10 -28.26
CA GLU A 355 17.74 -4.01 -29.30
C GLU A 355 17.21 -4.45 -30.68
N TYR A 356 16.49 -5.56 -30.73
CA TYR A 356 15.87 -6.04 -31.97
C TYR A 356 14.89 -5.02 -32.54
N PHE A 357 13.96 -4.53 -31.71
CA PHE A 357 12.94 -3.57 -32.13
C PHE A 357 13.46 -2.15 -32.35
N THR A 358 14.71 -1.86 -31.98
CA THR A 358 15.40 -0.60 -32.34
C THR A 358 16.07 -0.74 -33.71
N ARG A 359 16.51 -1.95 -34.07
CA ARG A 359 17.24 -2.21 -35.32
C ARG A 359 16.34 -2.56 -36.51
N TYR A 360 15.18 -3.19 -36.27
CA TYR A 360 14.42 -3.89 -37.33
C TYR A 360 12.92 -3.55 -37.38
N ALA A 361 12.40 -2.66 -36.53
CA ALA A 361 10.98 -2.35 -36.43
C ALA A 361 10.69 -0.86 -36.45
#